data_AF-A0A944WHX6-F1
#
_entry.id   AF-A0A944WHX6-F1
#
_cell.length_a   1.000
_cell.length_b   1.000
_cell.length_c   1.000
_cell.angle_alpha   90.00
_cell.angle_beta   90.00
_cell.angle_gamma   90.00
#
_symmetry.space_group_name_H-M   'P 1'
#
loop_
_entity.id
_entity.type
_entity.pdbx_description
1 polymer ?
#
loop_
_entity_poly.entity_id
_entity_poly.type
_entity_poly.pdbx_seq_one_letter_code
_entity_poly.pdbx_strand_id
1 'polypeptide(L)'
;LKKYLKTQPAPHDYGKVLLLWANTRMDGLIDKAIQQEIVTMILGHQNEDGGWAMRNFATADTWGGGSRSEKLKAEKEVTNPPSDGHQTGLAIMVLRDAGIPADHPQIQKGIAWIKANQRTSGRWWTRSLNKDTRHFITYSGTFYPIMALHKCGELK
;
A
#
# COMPACT_ATOMS: atom_id res chain seq x y z
N LEU A 1 18.32 13.69 -5.78
CA LEU A 1 17.10 13.02 -5.28
C LEU A 1 16.12 13.97 -4.57
N LYS A 2 16.48 14.63 -3.46
CA LYS A 2 15.56 15.52 -2.69
C LYS A 2 14.84 16.58 -3.56
N LYS A 3 15.58 17.26 -4.46
CA LYS A 3 15.01 18.21 -5.43
C LYS A 3 13.93 17.55 -6.30
N TYR A 4 14.20 16.38 -6.86
CA TYR A 4 13.26 15.64 -7.71
C TYR A 4 11.96 15.34 -6.98
N LEU A 5 12.03 14.76 -5.77
CA LEU A 5 10.85 14.40 -4.97
C LEU A 5 10.00 15.61 -4.54
N LYS A 6 10.59 16.81 -4.47
CA LYS A 6 9.85 18.05 -4.19
C LYS A 6 9.17 18.64 -5.42
N THR A 7 9.81 18.53 -6.58
CA THR A 7 9.40 19.26 -7.79
C THR A 7 8.56 18.43 -8.75
N GLN A 8 8.64 17.10 -8.65
CA GLN A 8 7.94 16.21 -9.56
C GLN A 8 6.73 15.62 -8.85
N PRO A 9 5.51 15.78 -9.41
CA PRO A 9 4.32 15.21 -8.81
C PRO A 9 4.43 13.68 -8.80
N ALA A 10 3.93 13.06 -7.73
CA ALA A 10 3.81 11.62 -7.69
C ALA A 10 2.85 11.14 -8.80
N PRO A 11 3.24 10.14 -9.62
CA PRO A 11 2.47 9.75 -10.80
C PRO A 11 1.11 9.11 -10.49
N HIS A 12 0.95 8.59 -9.28
CA HIS A 12 -0.27 7.94 -8.79
C HIS A 12 -0.23 7.85 -7.25
N ASP A 13 -1.32 7.41 -6.64
CA ASP A 13 -1.45 7.35 -5.19
C ASP A 13 -0.42 6.43 -4.53
N TYR A 14 -0.02 5.33 -5.17
CA TYR A 14 1.07 4.49 -4.65
C TYR A 14 2.40 5.29 -4.56
N GLY A 15 2.65 6.20 -5.51
CA GLY A 15 3.79 7.11 -5.45
C GLY A 15 3.66 8.13 -4.31
N LYS A 16 2.44 8.59 -4.02
CA LYS A 16 2.18 9.47 -2.86
C LYS A 16 2.44 8.75 -1.53
N VAL A 17 2.06 7.47 -1.42
CA VAL A 17 2.39 6.64 -0.24
C VAL A 17 3.90 6.59 -0.02
N LEU A 18 4.67 6.34 -1.08
CA LEU A 18 6.14 6.34 -1.00
C LEU A 18 6.72 7.73 -0.70
N LEU A 19 6.12 8.81 -1.20
CA LEU A 19 6.55 10.17 -0.90
C LEU A 19 6.33 10.51 0.58
N LEU A 20 5.17 10.14 1.15
CA LEU A 20 4.92 10.28 2.59
C LEU A 20 5.94 9.46 3.39
N TRP A 21 6.17 8.21 3.01
CA TRP A 21 7.14 7.35 3.68
C TRP A 21 8.58 7.88 3.62
N ALA A 22 8.97 8.46 2.49
CA ALA A 22 10.25 9.13 2.34
C ALA A 22 10.34 10.38 3.23
N ASN A 23 9.26 11.15 3.34
CA ASN A 23 9.21 12.36 4.17
C ASN A 23 9.42 12.05 5.66
N THR A 24 9.03 10.87 6.15
CA THR A 24 9.28 10.48 7.55
C THR A 24 10.76 10.17 7.83
N ARG A 25 11.62 10.11 6.80
CA ARG A 25 13.07 9.87 6.89
C ARG A 25 13.90 11.04 6.34
N MET A 26 13.26 11.92 5.59
CA MET A 26 13.88 13.05 4.91
C MET A 26 13.01 14.29 5.09
N ASP A 27 13.34 15.10 6.09
CA ASP A 27 12.49 16.23 6.46
C ASP A 27 12.29 17.24 5.32
N GLY A 28 11.05 17.72 5.24
CA GLY A 28 10.63 18.80 4.37
C GLY A 28 10.55 18.41 2.89
N LEU A 29 10.25 17.14 2.56
CA LEU A 29 9.86 16.76 1.20
C LEU A 29 8.46 17.27 0.86
N ILE A 30 7.54 17.20 1.82
CA ILE A 30 6.16 17.69 1.73
C ILE A 30 5.76 18.39 3.04
N ASP A 31 4.87 19.37 2.96
CA ASP A 31 4.35 20.05 4.14
C ASP A 31 3.32 19.20 4.91
N LYS A 32 2.83 19.74 6.03
CA LYS A 32 1.88 19.03 6.90
C LYS A 32 0.49 18.87 6.27
N ALA A 33 0.06 19.79 5.41
CA ALA A 33 -1.23 19.68 4.73
C ALA A 33 -1.19 18.51 3.74
N ILE A 34 -0.15 18.42 2.91
CA ILE A 34 0.05 17.31 1.98
C ILE A 34 0.22 15.98 2.73
N GLN A 35 0.93 15.96 3.87
CA GLN A 35 1.02 14.76 4.71
C GLN A 35 -0.38 14.28 5.12
N GLN A 36 -1.24 15.18 5.60
CA GLN A 36 -2.59 14.85 6.04
C GLN A 36 -3.49 14.40 4.89
N GLU A 37 -3.38 15.03 3.72
CA GLU A 37 -4.11 14.61 2.51
C GLU A 37 -3.75 13.18 2.10
N ILE A 38 -2.45 12.84 2.12
CA ILE A 38 -1.99 11.49 1.78
C ILE A 38 -2.46 10.48 2.83
N VAL A 39 -2.43 10.81 4.12
CA VAL A 39 -2.98 9.96 5.19
C VAL A 39 -4.47 9.69 4.96
N THR A 40 -5.26 10.74 4.71
CA THR A 40 -6.70 10.61 4.45
C THR A 40 -6.96 9.76 3.20
N MET A 41 -6.17 9.94 2.14
CA MET A 41 -6.25 9.12 0.93
C MET A 41 -5.96 7.64 1.22
N ILE A 42 -4.89 7.33 1.97
CA ILE A 42 -4.57 5.95 2.34
C ILE A 42 -5.75 5.34 3.10
N LEU A 43 -6.26 6.03 4.12
CA LEU A 43 -7.38 5.56 4.93
C LEU A 43 -8.64 5.35 4.07
N GLY A 44 -8.92 6.24 3.11
CA GLY A 44 -10.08 6.14 2.21
C GLY A 44 -10.02 4.97 1.22
N HIS A 45 -8.83 4.47 0.88
CA HIS A 45 -8.66 3.32 -0.02
C HIS A 45 -8.80 1.95 0.66
N GLN A 46 -9.17 1.91 1.95
CA GLN A 46 -9.37 0.65 2.66
C GLN A 46 -10.61 -0.08 2.14
N ASN A 47 -10.47 -1.34 1.79
CA ASN A 47 -11.58 -2.19 1.37
C ASN A 47 -12.47 -2.57 2.56
N GLU A 48 -13.70 -3.02 2.27
CA GLU A 48 -14.66 -3.46 3.30
C GLU A 48 -14.14 -4.63 4.15
N ASP A 49 -13.26 -5.47 3.59
CA ASP A 49 -12.62 -6.58 4.28
C ASP A 49 -11.53 -6.14 5.29
N GLY A 50 -11.21 -4.84 5.32
CA GLY A 50 -10.22 -4.25 6.21
C GLY A 50 -8.81 -4.21 5.64
N GLY A 51 -8.55 -4.84 4.49
CA GLY A 51 -7.26 -4.75 3.82
C GLY A 51 -7.18 -3.58 2.83
N TRP A 52 -6.04 -3.49 2.15
CA TRP A 52 -5.84 -2.59 1.02
C TRP A 52 -5.34 -3.38 -0.18
N ALA A 53 -5.77 -2.96 -1.37
CA ALA A 53 -5.35 -3.52 -2.64
C ALA A 53 -4.43 -2.55 -3.38
N MET A 54 -3.33 -3.04 -3.94
CA MET A 54 -2.41 -2.22 -4.73
C MET A 54 -3.10 -1.50 -5.89
N ARG A 55 -4.16 -2.09 -6.46
CA ARG A 55 -4.95 -1.51 -7.56
C ARG A 55 -5.79 -0.30 -7.15
N ASN A 56 -6.14 -0.13 -5.88
CA ASN A 56 -6.81 1.09 -5.40
C ASN A 56 -5.89 2.31 -5.48
N PHE A 57 -4.57 2.09 -5.42
CA PHE A 57 -3.56 3.15 -5.41
C PHE A 57 -2.96 3.46 -6.79
N ALA A 58 -3.38 2.71 -7.81
CA ALA A 58 -2.91 2.88 -9.17
C ALA A 58 -3.89 2.28 -10.17
N THR A 59 -4.62 3.15 -10.87
CA THR A 59 -5.53 2.71 -11.94
C THR A 59 -4.73 2.20 -13.14
N ALA A 60 -5.43 1.52 -14.05
CA ALA A 60 -4.84 1.06 -15.31
C ALA A 60 -4.15 2.19 -16.10
N ASP A 61 -4.75 3.38 -16.10
CA ASP A 61 -4.28 4.53 -16.86
C ASP A 61 -3.14 5.27 -16.18
N THR A 62 -3.02 5.19 -14.85
CA THR A 62 -1.95 5.87 -14.11
C THR A 62 -0.71 4.99 -13.89
N TRP A 63 -0.82 3.67 -14.02
CA TRP A 63 0.31 2.74 -13.77
C TRP A 63 1.18 2.47 -15.02
N GLY A 64 0.67 2.72 -16.22
CA GLY A 64 1.45 2.63 -17.44
C GLY A 64 0.63 2.73 -18.72
N GLY A 65 1.24 3.29 -19.77
CA GLY A 65 0.61 3.42 -21.10
C GLY A 65 0.65 2.12 -21.93
N GLY A 66 -0.07 2.16 -23.05
CA GLY A 66 -0.07 1.08 -24.07
C GLY A 66 -0.77 -0.20 -23.63
N SER A 67 -0.29 -1.34 -24.13
CA SER A 67 -0.90 -2.68 -23.92
C SER A 67 -1.01 -3.11 -22.45
N ARG A 68 -0.37 -2.39 -21.52
CA ARG A 68 -0.52 -2.60 -20.08
C ARG A 68 -1.83 -2.02 -19.54
N SER A 69 -2.23 -0.82 -19.96
CA SER A 69 -3.52 -0.25 -19.55
C SER A 69 -4.69 -1.14 -20.02
N GLU A 70 -4.64 -1.64 -21.25
CA GLU A 70 -5.69 -2.53 -21.79
C GLU A 70 -5.82 -3.83 -20.98
N LYS A 71 -4.70 -4.48 -20.65
CA LYS A 71 -4.70 -5.69 -19.82
C LYS A 71 -5.25 -5.44 -18.43
N LEU A 72 -4.86 -4.31 -17.83
CA LEU A 72 -5.32 -3.91 -16.51
C LEU A 72 -6.81 -3.55 -16.49
N LYS A 73 -7.36 -3.02 -17.59
CA LYS A 73 -8.80 -2.75 -17.77
C LYS A 73 -9.61 -4.03 -18.00
N ALA A 74 -9.00 -5.06 -18.57
CA ALA A 74 -9.65 -6.35 -18.83
C ALA A 74 -9.67 -7.29 -17.61
N GLU A 75 -9.13 -6.87 -16.45
CA GLU A 75 -9.16 -7.69 -15.23
C GLU A 75 -10.59 -7.78 -14.66
N LYS A 76 -10.99 -8.98 -14.24
CA LYS A 76 -12.34 -9.25 -13.72
C LYS A 76 -12.69 -8.45 -12.46
N GLU A 77 -11.69 -8.10 -11.67
CA GLU A 77 -11.84 -7.47 -10.34
C GLU A 77 -11.45 -5.98 -10.38
N VAL A 78 -11.58 -5.32 -11.53
CA VAL A 78 -11.21 -3.89 -11.68
C VAL A 78 -12.00 -2.98 -10.74
N THR A 79 -13.27 -3.30 -10.48
CA THR A 79 -14.17 -2.44 -9.69
C THR A 79 -13.99 -2.60 -8.18
N ASN A 80 -13.62 -3.80 -7.72
CA ASN A 80 -13.35 -4.10 -6.32
C ASN A 80 -12.16 -5.04 -6.23
N PRO A 81 -10.93 -4.53 -6.38
CA PRO A 81 -9.76 -5.37 -6.40
C PRO A 81 -9.51 -5.96 -5.01
N PRO A 82 -9.14 -7.25 -4.92
CA PRO A 82 -8.92 -7.90 -3.64
C PRO A 82 -7.74 -7.28 -2.91
N SER A 83 -7.89 -7.17 -1.61
CA SER A 83 -6.82 -6.77 -0.70
C SER A 83 -5.62 -7.72 -0.83
N ASP A 84 -4.42 -7.16 -0.71
CA ASP A 84 -3.17 -7.92 -0.83
C ASP A 84 -2.20 -7.59 0.30
N GLY A 85 -1.30 -8.53 0.60
CA GLY A 85 -0.35 -8.40 1.70
C GLY A 85 0.62 -7.24 1.54
N HIS A 86 1.07 -6.95 0.32
CA HIS A 86 2.00 -5.86 0.08
C HIS A 86 1.34 -4.54 0.41
N GLN A 87 0.19 -4.25 -0.20
CA GLN A 87 -0.44 -2.95 -0.02
C GLN A 87 -1.02 -2.77 1.38
N THR A 88 -1.63 -3.81 1.96
CA THR A 88 -2.13 -3.77 3.35
C THR A 88 -1.00 -3.50 4.33
N GLY A 89 0.13 -4.22 4.20
CA GLY A 89 1.29 -4.01 5.04
C GLY A 89 1.94 -2.64 4.83
N LEU A 90 2.06 -2.19 3.58
CA LEU A 90 2.67 -0.90 3.24
C LEU A 90 1.82 0.26 3.79
N ALA A 91 0.50 0.22 3.62
CA ALA A 91 -0.42 1.22 4.14
C ALA A 91 -0.27 1.37 5.66
N ILE A 92 -0.36 0.27 6.42
CA ILE A 92 -0.19 0.29 7.88
C ILE A 92 1.20 0.80 8.26
N MET A 93 2.25 0.26 7.64
CA MET A 93 3.63 0.66 7.93
C MET A 93 3.84 2.18 7.75
N VAL A 94 3.34 2.75 6.66
CA VAL A 94 3.48 4.18 6.35
C VAL A 94 2.60 5.04 7.26
N LEU A 95 1.37 4.62 7.56
CA LEU A 95 0.51 5.32 8.53
C LEU A 95 1.17 5.36 9.91
N ARG A 96 1.75 4.25 10.36
CA ARG A 96 2.48 4.18 11.64
C ARG A 96 3.71 5.09 11.62
N ASP A 97 4.51 5.07 10.55
CA ASP A 97 5.67 5.96 10.40
C ASP A 97 5.28 7.44 10.33
N ALA A 98 4.08 7.76 9.81
CA ALA A 98 3.53 9.11 9.77
C ALA A 98 2.91 9.57 11.11
N GLY A 99 2.93 8.72 12.14
CA GLY A 99 2.47 9.06 13.50
C GLY A 99 1.02 8.66 13.80
N ILE A 100 0.34 7.93 12.92
CA ILE A 100 -1.02 7.45 13.19
C ILE A 100 -0.97 6.34 14.24
N PRO A 101 -1.73 6.44 15.35
CA PRO A 101 -1.72 5.47 16.46
C PRO A 101 -2.07 4.04 16.03
N ALA A 102 -1.49 3.04 16.69
CA ALA A 102 -1.72 1.63 16.35
C ALA A 102 -3.17 1.20 16.58
N ASP A 103 -3.84 1.81 17.57
CA ASP A 103 -5.24 1.59 17.93
C ASP A 103 -6.23 2.32 17.00
N HIS A 104 -5.75 3.04 15.98
CA HIS A 104 -6.63 3.65 14.98
C HIS A 104 -7.53 2.59 14.33
N PRO A 105 -8.86 2.80 14.21
CA PRO A 105 -9.79 1.75 13.81
C PRO A 105 -9.45 1.06 12.48
N GLN A 106 -9.00 1.84 11.50
CA GLN A 106 -8.62 1.30 10.19
C GLN A 106 -7.31 0.51 10.23
N ILE A 107 -6.36 0.88 11.09
CA ILE A 107 -5.13 0.09 11.31
C ILE A 107 -5.49 -1.23 11.98
N GLN A 108 -6.36 -1.24 12.98
CA GLN A 108 -6.81 -2.46 13.64
C GLN A 108 -7.53 -3.42 12.67
N LYS A 109 -8.38 -2.91 11.78
CA LYS A 109 -8.98 -3.69 10.69
C LYS A 109 -7.91 -4.30 9.76
N GLY A 110 -6.89 -3.52 9.38
CA GLY A 110 -5.79 -4.02 8.57
C GLY A 110 -4.94 -5.09 9.25
N ILE A 111 -4.68 -4.94 10.55
CA ILE A 111 -3.97 -5.94 11.34
C ILE A 111 -4.80 -7.23 11.46
N ALA A 112 -6.11 -7.13 11.67
CA ALA A 112 -7.01 -8.27 11.66
C ALA A 112 -6.99 -8.98 10.29
N TRP A 113 -7.03 -8.22 9.19
CA TRP A 113 -6.90 -8.76 7.85
C TRP A 113 -5.57 -9.47 7.65
N ILE A 114 -4.44 -8.87 8.05
CA ILE A 114 -3.11 -9.50 7.95
C ILE A 114 -3.10 -10.82 8.72
N LYS A 115 -3.56 -10.86 9.98
CA LYS A 115 -3.56 -12.08 10.79
C LYS A 115 -4.44 -13.18 10.17
N ALA A 116 -5.58 -12.82 9.58
CA ALA A 116 -6.51 -13.77 8.96
C ALA A 116 -6.02 -14.31 7.60
N ASN A 117 -5.17 -13.56 6.88
CA ASN A 117 -4.78 -13.88 5.50
C ASN A 117 -3.34 -14.41 5.36
N GLN A 118 -2.67 -14.76 6.46
CA GLN A 118 -1.39 -15.45 6.39
C GLN A 118 -1.61 -16.86 5.82
N ARG A 119 -0.89 -17.20 4.75
CA ARG A 119 -0.96 -18.55 4.16
C ARG A 119 -0.14 -19.54 4.99
N THR A 120 -0.41 -20.84 4.85
CA THR A 120 0.37 -21.93 5.50
C THR A 120 1.89 -21.80 5.30
N SER A 121 2.31 -21.21 4.18
CA SER A 121 3.72 -20.95 3.90
C SER A 121 4.37 -19.82 4.72
N GLY A 122 3.62 -19.15 5.60
CA GLY A 122 4.02 -17.96 6.37
C GLY A 122 3.95 -16.64 5.61
N ARG A 123 3.66 -16.68 4.31
CA ARG A 123 3.64 -15.52 3.40
C ARG A 123 2.23 -14.98 3.18
N TRP A 124 2.14 -13.75 2.72
CA TRP A 124 0.90 -13.15 2.25
C TRP A 124 0.90 -13.03 0.75
N TRP A 125 -0.23 -13.31 0.11
CA TRP A 125 -0.36 -13.11 -1.32
C TRP A 125 -0.09 -11.64 -1.69
N THR A 126 0.68 -11.45 -2.76
CA THR A 126 0.94 -10.14 -3.35
C THR A 126 0.61 -10.20 -4.83
N ARG A 127 -0.19 -9.24 -5.29
CA ARG A 127 -0.57 -9.14 -6.68
C ARG A 127 0.60 -8.66 -7.53
N SER A 128 0.79 -9.27 -8.70
CA SER A 128 1.80 -8.84 -9.66
C SER A 128 1.16 -7.97 -10.74
N LEU A 129 1.56 -6.70 -10.81
CA LEU A 129 1.04 -5.77 -11.82
C LEU A 129 1.66 -5.92 -13.21
N ASN A 130 2.48 -6.96 -13.43
CA ASN A 130 3.12 -7.25 -14.72
C ASN A 130 2.64 -8.58 -15.32
N LYS A 131 2.78 -9.68 -14.55
CA LYS A 131 2.25 -11.00 -14.91
C LYS A 131 1.70 -11.65 -13.64
N ASP A 132 0.38 -11.74 -13.58
CA ASP A 132 -0.34 -12.30 -12.44
C ASP A 132 -0.46 -13.83 -12.58
N THR A 133 0.68 -14.51 -12.41
CA THR A 133 0.78 -15.98 -12.58
C THR A 133 1.43 -16.67 -11.39
N ARG A 134 2.76 -16.66 -11.32
CA ARG A 134 3.51 -17.42 -10.30
C ARG A 134 3.66 -16.67 -8.97
N HIS A 135 3.26 -15.40 -8.91
CA HIS A 135 3.30 -14.53 -7.72
C HIS A 135 4.63 -14.57 -6.93
N PHE A 136 5.78 -14.70 -7.61
CA PHE A 136 7.11 -14.67 -6.97
C PHE A 136 7.37 -13.39 -6.17
N ILE A 137 6.65 -12.31 -6.50
CA ILE A 137 6.71 -11.06 -5.75
C ILE A 137 6.23 -11.22 -4.29
N THR A 138 5.44 -12.25 -3.98
CA THR A 138 5.02 -12.59 -2.61
C THR A 138 6.21 -12.78 -1.65
N TYR A 139 7.37 -13.24 -2.16
CA TYR A 139 8.56 -13.44 -1.32
C TYR A 139 9.07 -12.12 -0.73
N SER A 140 9.17 -11.07 -1.55
CA SER A 140 9.55 -9.73 -1.07
C SER A 140 8.37 -8.98 -0.46
N GLY A 141 7.16 -9.14 -1.00
CA GLY A 141 5.94 -8.48 -0.50
C GLY A 141 5.59 -8.85 0.94
N THR A 142 5.96 -10.04 1.39
CA THR A 142 5.79 -10.51 2.78
C THR A 142 6.51 -9.63 3.81
N PHE A 143 7.53 -8.86 3.40
CA PHE A 143 8.18 -7.88 4.26
C PHE A 143 7.17 -6.90 4.87
N TYR A 144 6.22 -6.39 4.08
CA TYR A 144 5.33 -5.33 4.52
C TYR A 144 4.35 -5.77 5.62
N PRO A 145 3.66 -6.92 5.52
CA PRO A 145 2.85 -7.45 6.62
C PRO A 145 3.65 -7.64 7.91
N ILE A 146 4.88 -8.18 7.83
CA ILE A 146 5.74 -8.38 9.00
C ILE A 146 6.07 -7.04 9.65
N MET A 147 6.43 -6.02 8.86
CA MET A 147 6.72 -4.68 9.39
C MET A 147 5.48 -4.01 9.98
N ALA A 148 4.30 -4.21 9.39
CA ALA A 148 3.05 -3.71 9.93
C ALA A 148 2.74 -4.33 11.30
N LEU A 149 2.86 -5.66 11.42
CA LEU A 149 2.71 -6.37 12.70
C LEU A 149 3.73 -5.86 13.74
N HIS A 150 5.00 -5.74 13.36
CA HIS A 150 6.05 -5.23 14.24
C HIS A 150 5.72 -3.83 14.77
N LYS A 151 5.36 -2.89 13.89
CA LYS A 151 5.06 -1.48 14.24
C LYS A 151 3.77 -1.31 15.04
N CYS A 152 2.94 -2.34 15.07
CA CYS A 152 1.72 -2.38 15.89
C CYS A 152 1.88 -3.23 17.14
N GLY A 153 3.07 -3.77 17.43
CA GLY A 153 3.32 -4.59 18.63
C GLY A 153 2.69 -5.97 18.57
N GLU A 154 2.50 -6.52 17.37
CA GLU A 154 1.74 -7.75 17.12
C GLU A 154 2.63 -8.97 16.84
N LEU A 155 3.96 -8.79 16.81
CA LEU A 155 4.92 -9.88 16.80
C LEU A 155 5.24 -10.26 18.25
N LYS A 156 4.94 -11.51 18.61
CA LYS A 156 5.33 -12.11 19.90
C LYS A 156 6.64 -12.87 19.75
#